data_AF-A0A9D6SG57-F1
#
_entry.id   AF-A0A9D6SG57-F1
#
_cell.length_a   1.000
_cell.length_b   1.000
_cell.length_c   1.000
_cell.angle_alpha   90.00
_cell.angle_beta   90.00
_cell.angle_gamma   90.00
#
_symmetry.space_group_name_H-M   'P 1'
#
loop_
_entity.id
_entity.type
_entity.pdbx_description
1 polymer ?
#
loop_
_entity_poly.entity_id
_entity_poly.type
_entity_poly.pdbx_seq_one_letter_code
_entity_poly.pdbx_strand_id
1 'polypeptide(L)' 'MSDWDARDLDLALDFLGEGDYEAQIFEDGADADCVATSLDVSTKRLRAKDRLKIHLAPGGGWAATFGPVKQ' A
#
# COMPACT_ATOMS: atom_id res chain seq x y z
N MET A 1 2.88 22.67 -6.17
CA MET A 1 2.87 22.05 -7.52
C MET A 1 2.92 20.56 -7.26
N SER A 2 1.80 19.88 -7.44
CA SER A 2 1.63 18.48 -7.05
C SER A 2 2.25 17.64 -8.16
N ASP A 3 3.34 16.95 -7.85
CA ASP A 3 4.11 16.20 -8.84
C ASP A 3 3.27 15.04 -9.38
N TRP A 4 2.92 15.11 -10.66
CA TRP A 4 2.28 14.03 -11.43
C TRP A 4 3.25 12.89 -11.77
N ASP A 5 4.43 12.84 -11.17
CA ASP A 5 5.40 11.78 -11.44
C ASP A 5 5.11 10.53 -10.62
N ALA A 6 5.23 9.37 -11.27
CA ALA A 6 5.22 8.09 -10.59
C ALA A 6 6.36 8.04 -9.56
N ARG A 7 6.08 7.52 -8.36
CA ARG A 7 7.09 7.45 -7.28
C ARG A 7 7.10 6.08 -6.64
N ASP A 8 8.30 5.54 -6.53
CA ASP A 8 8.58 4.37 -5.72
C ASP A 8 8.94 4.81 -4.30
N LEU A 9 8.16 4.36 -3.32
CA LEU A 9 8.42 4.56 -1.90
C LEU A 9 8.79 3.21 -1.29
N ASP A 10 9.86 3.19 -0.51
CA ASP A 10 10.23 2.03 0.33
C ASP A 10 9.89 2.39 1.78
N LEU A 11 8.76 1.85 2.26
CA LEU A 11 8.30 2.07 3.62
C LEU A 11 8.81 0.95 4.52
N ALA A 12 9.71 1.29 5.43
CA ALA A 12 10.08 0.39 6.53
C ALA A 12 8.90 0.26 7.50
N LEU A 13 8.58 -0.97 7.88
CA LEU A 13 7.51 -1.28 8.84
C LEU A 13 8.03 -1.32 10.28
N ASP A 14 9.14 -0.66 10.55
CA ASP A 14 9.80 -0.58 11.86
C ASP A 14 8.96 0.17 12.91
N PHE A 15 7.97 0.95 12.48
CA PHE A 15 6.96 1.55 13.34
C PHE A 15 5.90 0.55 13.86
N LEU A 16 5.72 -0.58 13.18
CA LEU A 16 4.89 -1.68 13.67
C LEU A 16 5.75 -2.45 14.67
N GLY A 17 5.33 -2.50 15.94
CA GLY A 17 6.08 -3.17 17.00
C GLY A 17 6.28 -4.67 16.76
N GLU A 18 6.84 -5.39 17.73
CA GLU A 18 6.97 -6.86 17.58
C GLU A 18 5.60 -7.53 17.45
N GLY A 19 5.38 -8.23 16.33
CA GLY A 19 4.15 -8.96 16.03
C GLY A 19 3.99 -9.29 14.54
N ASP A 20 3.00 -10.11 14.23
CA ASP A 20 2.52 -10.30 12.86
C ASP A 20 1.39 -9.30 12.59
N TYR A 21 1.51 -8.59 11.47
CA TYR A 21 0.55 -7.60 11.01
C TYR A 21 0.01 -8.00 9.65
N GLU A 22 -1.21 -7.61 9.39
CA GLU A 22 -1.86 -7.74 8.11
C GLU A 22 -1.97 -6.35 7.51
N ALA A 23 -1.30 -6.16 6.37
CA ALA A 23 -1.41 -4.97 5.56
C ALA A 23 -2.42 -5.22 4.45
N GLN A 24 -3.53 -4.50 4.50
CA GLN A 24 -4.47 -4.44 3.39
C GLN A 24 -4.14 -3.20 2.56
N ILE A 25 -3.75 -3.45 1.33
CA ILE A 25 -3.27 -2.46 0.37
C ILE A 25 -4.40 -2.20 -0.62
N PHE A 26 -4.68 -0.93 -0.83
CA PHE A 26 -5.67 -0.40 -1.76
C PHE A 26 -4.90 0.43 -2.79
N GLU A 27 -4.82 -0.09 -4.00
CA GLU A 27 -4.17 0.57 -5.13
C GLU A 27 -5.16 0.77 -6.27
N ASP A 28 -5.01 1.88 -7.00
CA ASP A 28 -5.78 2.09 -8.23
C ASP A 28 -5.45 0.96 -9.20
N GLY A 29 -6.48 0.20 -9.60
CA GLY A 29 -6.30 -0.90 -10.53
C GLY A 29 -5.81 -0.41 -11.89
N ALA A 30 -5.27 -1.31 -12.72
CA ALA A 30 -4.74 -0.96 -14.04
C ALA A 30 -5.76 -0.25 -14.96
N ASP A 31 -7.05 -0.46 -14.72
CA ASP A 31 -8.16 0.15 -15.44
C ASP A 31 -8.75 1.40 -14.74
N ALA A 32 -8.14 1.89 -13.66
CA ALA A 32 -8.65 3.06 -12.91
C ALA A 32 -8.68 4.35 -13.75
N ASP A 33 -7.87 4.40 -14.80
CA ASP A 33 -7.86 5.47 -15.80
C ASP A 33 -9.16 5.49 -16.66
N CYS A 34 -9.83 4.33 -16.81
CA CYS A 34 -11.10 4.19 -17.54
C CYS A 34 -12.32 4.02 -16.62
N VAL A 35 -12.15 3.38 -15.46
CA VAL A 35 -13.23 3.08 -14.52
C VAL A 35 -12.82 3.55 -13.13
N ALA A 36 -13.32 4.71 -12.70
CA ALA A 36 -13.03 5.33 -11.41
C ALA A 36 -13.40 4.47 -10.16
N THR A 37 -13.88 3.25 -10.35
CA THR A 37 -14.29 2.30 -9.30
C THR A 37 -13.40 1.06 -9.23
N SER A 38 -12.44 0.88 -10.14
CA SER A 38 -11.55 -0.29 -10.11
C SER A 38 -10.45 -0.07 -9.07
N LEU A 39 -10.66 -0.67 -7.90
CA LEU A 39 -9.73 -0.68 -6.79
C LEU A 39 -9.20 -2.09 -6.61
N ASP A 40 -7.89 -2.27 -6.75
CA ASP A 40 -7.24 -3.52 -6.41
C ASP A 40 -6.96 -3.55 -4.91
N VAL A 41 -7.57 -4.51 -4.22
CA VAL A 41 -7.38 -4.71 -2.79
C VAL A 41 -6.57 -5.98 -2.59
N SER A 42 -5.34 -5.84 -2.12
CA SER A 42 -4.48 -6.97 -1.81
C SER A 42 -4.16 -7.03 -0.32
N THR A 43 -4.23 -8.22 0.26
CA THR A 43 -3.91 -8.45 1.66
C THR A 43 -2.57 -9.18 1.76
N LYS A 44 -1.61 -8.61 2.49
CA LYS A 44 -0.31 -9.22 2.76
C LYS A 44 -0.06 -9.32 4.26
N ARG A 45 0.44 -10.46 4.71
CA ARG A 45 1.00 -10.61 6.06
C ARG A 45 2.43 -10.11 6.07
N LEU A 46 2.72 -9.22 6.99
CA LEU A 46 4.00 -8.54 7.14
C LEU A 46 4.39 -8.49 8.61
N ARG A 47 5.67 -8.29 8.86
CA ARG A 47 6.26 -8.14 10.19
C ARG A 47 6.94 -6.78 10.30
N ALA A 48 7.22 -6.37 11.53
CA ALA A 48 7.99 -5.16 11.85
C ALA A 48 9.31 -4.98 11.08
N LYS A 49 9.91 -6.09 10.64
CA LYS A 49 11.20 -6.11 9.93
C LYS A 49 11.05 -6.10 8.40
N ASP A 50 9.83 -6.19 7.90
CA ASP A 50 9.57 -6.18 6.47
C ASP A 50 9.59 -4.75 5.92
N ARG A 51 9.82 -4.67 4.62
CA ARG A 51 9.78 -3.41 3.86
C ARG A 51 8.71 -3.51 2.80
N LEU A 52 7.87 -2.51 2.73
CA LEU A 52 6.85 -2.42 1.72
C LEU A 52 7.31 -1.49 0.60
N LYS A 53 7.49 -2.05 -0.59
CA LYS A 53 7.67 -1.26 -1.80
C LYS A 53 6.32 -0.84 -2.33
N ILE A 54 6.10 0.46 -2.38
CA ILE A 54 4.89 1.11 -2.85
C ILE A 54 5.22 1.78 -4.16
N HIS A 55 4.47 1.46 -5.21
CA HIS A 55 4.57 2.15 -6.49
C HIS A 55 3.33 3.03 -6.66
N LEU A 56 3.49 4.36 -6.58
CA LEU A 56 2.40 5.29 -6.86
C LEU A 56 2.42 5.66 -8.34
N ALA A 57 1.31 5.42 -9.02
CA ALA A 57 1.10 5.86 -10.38
C ALA A 57 0.90 7.39 -10.48
N PRO A 58 1.19 8.01 -11.64
CA PRO A 58 0.94 9.43 -11.92
C PRO A 58 -0.50 9.85 -11.62
N GLY A 59 -0.71 10.72 -10.62
CA GLY A 59 -2.05 11.20 -10.26
C GLY A 59 -2.97 10.16 -9.62
N GLY A 60 -2.47 8.96 -9.34
CA GLY A 60 -3.16 7.92 -8.59
C GLY A 60 -2.97 8.04 -7.08
N GLY A 61 -3.64 7.16 -6.34
CA GLY A 61 -3.55 7.04 -4.90
C GLY A 61 -3.01 5.67 -4.48
N TRP A 62 -2.40 5.65 -3.29
CA TRP A 62 -2.09 4.41 -2.60
C TRP A 62 -2.50 4.55 -1.14
N ALA A 63 -3.25 3.57 -0.64
CA ALA A 63 -3.61 3.50 0.77
C ALA A 63 -3.32 2.10 1.30
N ALA A 64 -2.80 2.00 2.52
CA ALA A 64 -2.78 0.73 3.22
C ALA A 64 -3.22 0.89 4.67
N THR A 65 -3.91 -0.13 5.16
CA THR A 65 -4.27 -0.27 6.56
C THR A 65 -3.47 -1.42 7.16
N PHE A 66 -2.84 -1.17 8.30
CA PHE A 66 -2.08 -2.17 9.04
C PHE A 66 -2.87 -2.57 10.28
N GLY A 67 -3.37 -3.80 10.30
CA GLY A 67 -4.03 -4.40 11.46
C GLY A 67 -3.13 -5.42 12.14
N PRO A 68 -3.04 -5.47 13.47
CA PRO A 68 -2.41 -6.60 14.14
C PRO A 68 -3.20 -7.88 13.81
N VAL A 69 -2.49 -8.95 13.42
CA VAL A 69 -3.12 -10.26 13.25
C VAL A 69 -3.48 -10.78 14.65
N LYS A 70 -4.72 -10.56 15.06
CA LYS A 70 -5.25 -11.24 16.24
C LYS A 70 -5.45 -12.71 15.87
N GLN A 71 -4.62 -13.57 16.48
CA GLN A 71 -4.88 -15.01 16.51
C GLN A 71 -6.14 -15.31 17.32
#